data_AF-A0A5C0VC16-F1
#
_entry.id   AF-A0A5C0VC16-F1
#
_cell.length_a   1.000
_cell.length_b   1.000
_cell.length_c   1.000
_cell.angle_alpha   90.00
_cell.angle_beta   90.00
_cell.angle_gamma   90.00
#
_symmetry.space_group_name_H-M   'P 1'
#
loop_
_entity.id
_entity.type
_entity.pdbx_description
1 polymer ?
#
loop_
_entity_poly.entity_id
_entity_poly.type
_entity_poly.pdbx_seq_one_letter_code
_entity_poly.pdbx_strand_id
1 'polypeptide(L)'
;MRLSYLILFLASITLYACSEDENFSRRTNYVVIDSLRTDSLFYQKFDPIKDIKLVNAIENKTITIDINEDAVPDISFTASQSNTTSQTIKSLKTKTLNGKVKMALVNILAFPKTFLYKDLIEEKERWESGEFLMAYYERSPSSAVRDSISGTWNSKTDYYIGLRLEKQDASISYGWIKLSVSNYNLLEVKETALQR
;
A
#
# COMPACT_ATOMS: atom_id res chain seq x y z
N MET A 1 17.66 33.16 -50.01
CA MET A 1 17.82 31.73 -49.67
C MET A 1 18.37 31.45 -48.26
N ARG A 2 19.08 32.37 -47.57
CA ARG A 2 19.72 32.05 -46.27
C ARG A 2 18.85 32.19 -45.01
N LEU A 3 17.82 33.04 -45.04
CA LEU A 3 16.96 33.28 -43.86
C LEU A 3 16.00 32.10 -43.58
N SER A 4 15.51 31.45 -44.64
CA SER A 4 14.56 30.34 -44.55
C SER A 4 15.15 29.10 -43.87
N TYR A 5 16.43 28.79 -44.12
CA TYR A 5 17.12 27.67 -43.47
C TYR A 5 17.40 27.93 -41.98
N LEU A 6 17.65 29.19 -41.61
CA LEU A 6 17.86 29.55 -40.20
C LEU A 6 16.57 29.39 -39.39
N ILE A 7 15.42 29.75 -39.97
CA ILE A 7 14.10 29.59 -39.33
C ILE A 7 13.75 28.10 -39.17
N LEU A 8 14.01 27.27 -40.19
CA LEU A 8 13.82 25.82 -40.12
C LEU A 8 14.74 25.16 -39.07
N PHE A 9 15.99 25.61 -38.98
CA PHE A 9 16.94 25.11 -38.00
C PHE A 9 16.53 25.48 -36.57
N LEU A 10 16.16 26.75 -36.32
CA LEU A 10 15.62 27.20 -35.04
C LEU A 10 14.34 26.45 -34.64
N ALA A 11 13.42 26.24 -35.59
CA ALA A 11 12.20 25.46 -35.36
C ALA A 11 12.50 24.01 -34.98
N SER A 12 13.50 23.39 -35.63
CA SER A 12 13.91 22.01 -35.32
C SER A 12 14.54 21.89 -33.93
N ILE A 13 15.31 22.89 -33.49
CA ILE A 13 15.89 22.92 -32.14
C ILE A 13 14.80 23.12 -31.09
N THR A 14 13.84 24.01 -31.32
CA THR A 14 12.72 24.20 -30.39
C THR A 14 11.80 22.98 -30.31
N LEU A 15 11.59 22.25 -31.42
CA LEU A 15 10.82 21.00 -31.43
C LEU A 15 11.57 19.88 -30.71
N TYR A 16 12.88 19.78 -30.87
CA TYR A 16 13.70 18.77 -30.18
C TYR A 16 13.79 19.05 -28.68
N ALA A 17 14.01 20.31 -28.29
CA ALA A 17 14.00 20.75 -26.89
C ALA A 17 12.63 20.56 -26.23
N CYS A 18 11.54 20.65 -26.98
CA CYS A 18 10.20 20.35 -26.46
C CYS A 18 9.96 18.84 -26.30
N SER A 19 10.63 17.98 -27.08
CA SER A 19 10.47 16.53 -26.98
C SER A 19 11.32 15.87 -25.89
N GLU A 20 12.45 16.48 -25.49
CA GLU A 20 13.29 15.94 -24.40
C GLU A 20 12.66 16.16 -23.01
N ASP A 21 11.74 17.13 -22.88
CA ASP A 21 10.95 17.31 -21.65
C ASP A 21 9.69 16.43 -21.57
N GLU A 22 9.29 15.76 -22.67
CA GLU A 22 8.14 14.84 -22.67
C GLU A 22 8.45 13.46 -22.05
N ASN A 23 9.72 13.11 -21.89
CA ASN A 23 10.13 11.91 -21.15
C ASN A 23 10.22 12.12 -19.63
N PHE A 24 10.01 13.35 -19.17
CA PHE A 24 9.41 13.62 -17.86
C PHE A 24 7.89 13.37 -17.91
N SER A 25 7.46 12.37 -18.71
CA SER A 25 6.14 11.77 -18.69
C SER A 25 5.84 11.41 -17.25
N ARG A 26 5.12 12.35 -16.66
CA ARG A 26 4.46 12.37 -15.38
C ARG A 26 4.37 10.96 -14.80
N ARG A 27 5.39 10.56 -14.03
CA ARG A 27 5.12 9.72 -12.87
C ARG A 27 4.30 10.61 -11.96
N THR A 28 3.00 10.70 -12.24
CA THR A 28 2.08 11.36 -11.35
C THR A 28 2.07 10.47 -10.12
N ASN A 29 2.86 10.87 -9.14
CA ASN A 29 2.93 10.23 -7.84
C ASN A 29 1.82 10.90 -7.03
N TYR A 30 0.72 10.19 -6.84
CA TYR A 30 -0.48 10.80 -6.25
C TYR A 30 -0.38 10.90 -4.73
N VAL A 31 0.54 10.14 -4.11
CA VAL A 31 0.75 10.18 -2.66
C VAL A 31 2.22 9.94 -2.33
N VAL A 32 2.84 10.91 -1.66
CA VAL A 32 4.09 10.72 -0.92
C VAL A 32 3.72 10.21 0.46
N ILE A 33 4.21 9.03 0.82
CA ILE A 33 4.10 8.53 2.19
C ILE A 33 4.76 9.57 3.12
N ASP A 34 4.01 10.05 4.12
CA ASP A 34 4.40 11.19 4.96
C ASP A 34 4.59 12.50 4.15
N SER A 35 3.57 12.87 3.37
CA SER A 35 3.53 14.15 2.66
C SER A 35 3.72 15.33 3.62
N LEU A 36 4.63 16.25 3.28
CA LEU A 36 4.79 17.54 3.98
C LEU A 36 3.53 18.43 3.91
N ARG A 37 2.59 18.10 3.00
CA ARG A 37 1.31 18.78 2.82
C ARG A 37 0.18 17.95 3.40
N THR A 38 0.15 17.83 4.73
CA THR A 38 -0.91 17.12 5.47
C THR A 38 -2.28 17.78 5.32
N ASP A 39 -2.33 19.06 4.94
CA ASP A 39 -3.53 19.84 4.64
C ASP A 39 -4.31 19.32 3.42
N SER A 40 -3.62 18.70 2.47
CA SER A 40 -4.22 18.09 1.27
C SER A 40 -4.73 16.66 1.52
N LEU A 41 -4.52 16.14 2.73
CA LEU A 41 -4.91 14.80 3.13
C LEU A 41 -6.00 14.89 4.21
N PHE A 42 -6.95 13.99 4.14
CA PHE A 42 -7.62 13.48 5.31
C PHE A 42 -6.64 12.56 6.03
N TYR A 43 -6.30 12.88 7.28
CA TYR A 43 -5.25 12.18 8.03
C TYR A 43 -5.80 11.75 9.37
N GLN A 44 -5.78 10.46 9.63
CA GLN A 44 -6.28 9.88 10.86
C GLN A 44 -5.14 9.16 11.58
N LYS A 45 -4.86 9.60 12.81
CA LYS A 45 -4.02 8.85 13.72
C LYS A 45 -4.91 7.97 14.56
N PHE A 46 -4.52 6.72 14.68
CA PHE A 46 -5.15 5.83 15.62
C PHE A 46 -4.39 5.95 16.93
N ASP A 47 -5.12 6.25 18.02
CA ASP A 47 -4.67 5.74 19.32
C ASP A 47 -4.42 4.25 19.13
N PRO A 48 -3.30 3.66 19.60
CA PRO A 48 -2.96 2.28 19.31
C PRO A 48 -4.19 1.42 19.56
N ILE A 49 -4.87 1.02 18.47
CA ILE A 49 -6.15 0.31 18.53
C ILE A 49 -5.75 -1.02 19.14
N LYS A 50 -5.97 -1.15 20.47
CA LYS A 50 -5.55 -2.25 21.33
C LYS A 50 -4.69 -3.24 20.57
N ASP A 51 -3.40 -2.93 20.46
CA ASP A 51 -2.32 -3.82 20.04
C ASP A 51 -2.84 -5.20 19.63
N ILE A 52 -2.85 -5.56 18.34
CA ILE A 52 -3.10 -6.96 18.00
C ILE A 52 -1.86 -7.73 18.42
N LYS A 53 -1.87 -8.10 19.70
CA LYS A 53 -0.93 -9.03 20.31
C LYS A 53 -1.31 -10.40 19.78
N LEU A 54 -0.49 -10.90 18.88
CA LEU A 54 -0.44 -12.30 18.49
C LEU A 54 0.16 -13.07 19.68
N VAL A 55 -0.63 -13.20 20.75
CA VAL A 55 -0.25 -13.96 21.94
C VAL A 55 -1.23 -15.10 22.06
N ASN A 56 -0.75 -16.32 21.82
CA ASN A 56 -1.52 -17.55 21.71
C ASN A 56 -2.53 -17.51 20.54
N ALA A 57 -2.35 -18.45 19.61
CA ALA A 57 -3.05 -18.69 18.34
C ALA A 57 -4.61 -18.64 18.31
N ILE A 58 -5.27 -18.37 19.44
CA ILE A 58 -6.69 -18.64 19.66
C ILE A 58 -7.56 -17.37 19.48
N GLU A 59 -7.00 -16.17 19.64
CA GLU A 59 -7.76 -14.93 19.48
C GLU A 59 -7.60 -14.36 18.07
N ASN A 60 -8.47 -14.75 17.14
CA ASN A 60 -8.64 -14.09 15.85
C ASN A 60 -9.14 -12.65 16.07
N LYS A 61 -8.22 -11.71 16.32
CA LYS A 61 -8.56 -10.29 16.49
C LYS A 61 -8.75 -9.64 15.13
N THR A 62 -9.88 -8.98 14.99
CA THR A 62 -10.20 -8.20 13.79
C THR A 62 -10.29 -6.73 14.15
N ILE A 63 -9.54 -5.90 13.43
CA ILE A 63 -9.67 -4.45 13.43
C ILE A 63 -10.41 -4.05 12.15
N THR A 64 -11.32 -3.10 12.26
CA THR A 64 -12.00 -2.48 11.12
C THR A 64 -11.65 -1.01 11.06
N ILE A 65 -11.42 -0.49 9.86
CA ILE A 65 -11.08 0.91 9.60
C ILE A 65 -12.11 1.48 8.65
N ASP A 66 -12.63 2.65 9.01
CA ASP A 66 -13.40 3.55 8.16
C ASP A 66 -12.42 4.67 7.74
N ILE A 67 -12.00 4.67 6.47
CA ILE A 67 -10.93 5.53 5.95
C ILE A 67 -11.49 6.87 5.49
N ASN A 68 -12.77 6.92 5.10
CA ASN A 68 -13.44 8.12 4.60
C ASN A 68 -14.40 8.77 5.63
N GLU A 69 -14.47 8.22 6.85
CA GLU A 69 -15.33 8.67 7.96
C GLU A 69 -16.82 8.74 7.59
N ASP A 70 -17.27 7.85 6.72
CA ASP A 70 -18.69 7.75 6.35
C ASP A 70 -19.53 6.87 7.30
N ALA A 71 -18.93 6.46 8.43
CA ALA A 71 -19.43 5.54 9.43
C ALA A 71 -19.60 4.09 8.93
N VAL A 72 -19.10 3.76 7.73
CA VAL A 72 -19.08 2.41 7.18
C VAL A 72 -17.63 1.92 7.10
N PRO A 73 -17.29 0.80 7.77
CA PRO A 73 -15.95 0.24 7.65
C PRO A 73 -15.57 -0.13 6.21
N ASP A 74 -14.40 0.33 5.79
CA ASP A 74 -13.83 0.11 4.47
C ASP A 74 -12.94 -1.13 4.42
N ILE A 75 -12.14 -1.35 5.47
CA ILE A 75 -11.12 -2.40 5.53
C ILE A 75 -11.21 -3.13 6.85
N SER A 76 -10.98 -4.44 6.82
CA SER A 76 -10.67 -5.22 8.01
C SER A 76 -9.30 -5.88 7.96
N PHE A 77 -8.69 -5.98 9.12
CA PHE A 77 -7.41 -6.63 9.39
C PHE A 77 -7.63 -7.72 10.42
N THR A 78 -7.40 -8.98 10.05
CA THR A 78 -7.46 -10.12 10.97
C THR A 78 -6.07 -10.74 11.08
N ALA A 79 -5.48 -10.70 12.26
CA ALA A 79 -4.19 -11.30 12.50
C ALA A 79 -4.34 -12.67 13.20
N SER A 80 -3.50 -13.63 12.83
CA SER A 80 -3.49 -14.95 13.45
C SER A 80 -2.07 -15.51 13.57
N GLN A 81 -1.89 -16.43 14.51
CA GLN A 81 -0.68 -17.23 14.66
C GLN A 81 -1.07 -18.69 14.71
N SER A 82 -0.30 -19.57 14.06
CA SER A 82 -0.43 -21.02 14.16
C SER A 82 0.93 -21.61 14.51
N ASN A 83 0.98 -22.38 15.58
CA ASN A 83 2.18 -23.10 16.00
C ASN A 83 1.97 -24.58 15.66
N THR A 84 2.84 -25.12 14.82
CA THR A 84 2.98 -26.56 14.62
C THR A 84 4.23 -27.06 15.35
N THR A 85 4.45 -28.37 15.32
CA THR A 85 5.65 -28.98 15.91
C THR A 85 6.96 -28.53 15.26
N SER A 86 6.91 -28.09 13.99
CA SER A 86 8.10 -27.75 13.21
C SER A 86 8.22 -26.28 12.83
N GLN A 87 7.12 -25.51 12.92
CA GLN A 87 7.08 -24.13 12.44
C GLN A 87 6.04 -23.28 13.20
N THR A 88 6.31 -21.99 13.26
CA THR A 88 5.32 -20.96 13.63
C THR A 88 4.98 -20.15 12.39
N ILE A 89 3.70 -20.11 12.05
CA ILE A 89 3.14 -19.28 10.98
C ILE A 89 2.43 -18.09 11.62
N LYS A 90 2.71 -16.89 11.16
CA LYS A 90 2.00 -15.66 11.57
C LYS A 90 1.43 -15.02 10.32
N SER A 91 0.17 -14.62 10.35
CA SER A 91 -0.49 -14.08 9.17
C SER A 91 -1.35 -12.86 9.48
N LEU A 92 -1.41 -11.96 8.52
CA LEU A 92 -2.36 -10.86 8.46
C LEU A 92 -3.23 -11.05 7.23
N LYS A 93 -4.50 -11.30 7.48
CA LYS A 93 -5.54 -11.26 6.47
C LYS A 93 -6.09 -9.85 6.40
N THR A 94 -6.12 -9.29 5.20
CA THR A 94 -6.66 -7.97 4.94
C THR A 94 -7.85 -8.11 3.99
N LYS A 95 -8.98 -7.47 4.30
CA LYS A 95 -10.18 -7.53 3.46
C LYS A 95 -10.74 -6.15 3.22
N THR A 96 -10.97 -5.79 1.96
CA THR A 96 -11.77 -4.60 1.60
C THR A 96 -13.25 -4.96 1.67
N LEU A 97 -14.06 -4.17 2.37
CA LEU A 97 -15.41 -4.56 2.78
C LEU A 97 -16.52 -4.07 1.83
N ASN A 98 -16.35 -2.90 1.22
CA ASN A 98 -17.39 -2.26 0.41
C ASN A 98 -17.12 -2.25 -1.10
N GLY A 99 -16.01 -2.84 -1.55
CA GLY A 99 -15.58 -2.87 -2.97
C GLY A 99 -15.13 -1.52 -3.55
N LYS A 100 -15.36 -0.41 -2.85
CA LYS A 100 -14.93 0.94 -3.24
C LYS A 100 -13.47 1.19 -2.92
N VAL A 101 -12.98 0.56 -1.85
CA VAL A 101 -11.57 0.57 -1.50
C VAL A 101 -10.84 -0.57 -2.21
N LYS A 102 -9.73 -0.22 -2.84
CA LYS A 102 -8.79 -1.12 -3.51
C LYS A 102 -7.41 -0.95 -2.90
N MET A 103 -6.64 -2.02 -2.86
CA MET A 103 -5.26 -2.03 -2.38
C MET A 103 -4.28 -2.18 -3.52
N ALA A 104 -3.12 -1.55 -3.40
CA ALA A 104 -2.01 -1.80 -4.30
C ALA A 104 -1.48 -3.23 -4.08
N LEU A 105 -1.34 -4.00 -5.16
CA LEU A 105 -0.84 -5.37 -5.12
C LEU A 105 0.49 -5.52 -5.85
N VAL A 106 1.25 -6.56 -5.50
CA VAL A 106 2.42 -6.96 -6.29
C VAL A 106 1.96 -7.74 -7.51
N ASN A 107 2.19 -7.18 -8.71
CA ASN A 107 1.84 -7.70 -10.05
C ASN A 107 1.26 -9.12 -10.15
N ILE A 108 2.02 -10.18 -9.83
CA ILE A 108 1.66 -11.57 -10.14
C ILE A 108 1.04 -12.29 -8.92
N LEU A 109 1.12 -11.68 -7.74
CA LEU A 109 0.97 -12.35 -6.46
C LEU A 109 -0.12 -11.62 -5.68
N ALA A 110 -1.19 -12.32 -5.30
CA ALA A 110 -2.37 -11.73 -4.66
C ALA A 110 -2.12 -11.29 -3.20
N PHE A 111 -1.06 -10.50 -2.96
CA PHE A 111 -0.74 -9.91 -1.66
C PHE A 111 -0.56 -8.39 -1.76
N PRO A 112 -0.84 -7.64 -0.67
CA PRO A 112 -0.70 -6.20 -0.64
C PRO A 112 0.77 -5.81 -0.85
N LYS A 113 1.01 -4.87 -1.77
CA LYS A 113 2.32 -4.25 -1.95
C LYS A 113 2.64 -3.42 -0.71
N THR A 114 3.80 -3.69 -0.12
CA THR A 114 4.34 -2.89 0.98
C THR A 114 5.30 -1.83 0.43
N PHE A 115 5.20 -0.64 1.00
CA PHE A 115 6.04 0.50 0.69
C PHE A 115 6.78 0.94 1.95
N LEU A 116 7.90 1.62 1.76
CA LEU A 116 8.72 2.21 2.81
C LEU A 116 8.44 3.71 2.97
N TYR A 117 8.98 4.28 4.03
CA TYR A 117 8.96 5.72 4.27
C TYR A 117 9.51 6.50 3.07
N LYS A 118 8.79 7.55 2.64
CA LYS A 118 9.09 8.38 1.44
C LYS A 118 8.98 7.68 0.09
N ASP A 119 8.52 6.43 0.04
CA ASP A 119 8.16 5.82 -1.22
C ASP A 119 6.95 6.53 -1.85
N LEU A 120 6.86 6.39 -3.17
CA LEU A 120 5.79 6.96 -3.99
C LEU A 120 4.85 5.84 -4.42
N ILE A 121 3.56 6.11 -4.30
CA ILE A 121 2.53 5.24 -4.85
C ILE A 121 2.17 5.77 -6.24
N GLU A 122 2.43 4.95 -7.26
CA GLU A 122 2.17 5.28 -8.66
C GLU A 122 0.71 4.92 -9.03
N GLU A 123 0.09 5.63 -9.98
CA GLU A 123 -1.27 5.29 -10.41
C GLU A 123 -1.35 3.96 -11.15
N LYS A 124 -0.29 3.62 -11.88
CA LYS A 124 -0.17 2.37 -12.66
C LYS A 124 -0.01 1.11 -11.81
N GLU A 125 0.01 1.23 -10.49
CA GLU A 125 -0.01 0.06 -9.61
C GLU A 125 -1.25 -0.79 -9.90
N ARG A 126 -1.17 -2.10 -9.64
CA ARG A 126 -2.33 -2.99 -9.72
C ARG A 126 -3.23 -2.74 -8.50
N TRP A 127 -4.46 -2.29 -8.73
CA TRP A 127 -5.43 -1.96 -7.67
C TRP A 127 -6.57 -2.97 -7.64
N GLU A 128 -6.72 -3.69 -6.52
CA GLU A 128 -7.80 -4.67 -6.38
C GLU A 128 -8.51 -4.61 -5.04
N SER A 129 -9.81 -4.91 -5.09
CA SER A 129 -10.63 -5.19 -3.91
C SER A 129 -10.69 -6.70 -3.70
N GLY A 130 -10.68 -7.13 -2.45
CA GLY A 130 -10.83 -8.54 -2.12
C GLY A 130 -10.29 -8.86 -0.73
N GLU A 131 -9.96 -10.14 -0.57
CA GLU A 131 -9.25 -10.65 0.59
C GLU A 131 -7.82 -11.00 0.18
N PHE A 132 -6.86 -10.49 0.94
CA PHE A 132 -5.44 -10.64 0.69
C PHE A 132 -4.75 -11.16 1.95
N LEU A 133 -3.74 -12.01 1.78
CA LEU A 133 -3.03 -12.63 2.88
C LEU A 133 -1.55 -12.27 2.84
N MET A 134 -1.02 -11.78 3.95
CA MET A 134 0.41 -11.71 4.21
C MET A 134 0.77 -12.74 5.27
N ALA A 135 1.85 -13.50 5.08
CA ALA A 135 2.27 -14.55 6.00
C ALA A 135 3.79 -14.54 6.21
N TYR A 136 4.20 -14.78 7.46
CA TYR A 136 5.57 -14.94 7.91
C TYR A 136 5.76 -16.32 8.55
N TYR A 137 6.93 -16.93 8.31
CA TYR A 137 7.29 -18.26 8.80
C TYR A 137 8.59 -18.17 9.60
N GLU A 138 8.55 -18.51 10.89
CA GLU A 138 9.69 -18.40 11.81
C GLU A 138 10.75 -19.52 11.60
N ARG A 139 10.42 -20.53 10.79
CA ARG A 139 11.34 -21.57 10.28
C ARG A 139 11.03 -21.83 8.82
N SER A 140 12.08 -21.95 7.99
CA SER A 140 11.93 -22.23 6.56
C SER A 140 11.12 -23.51 6.39
N PRO A 141 10.07 -23.52 5.56
CA PRO A 141 9.42 -24.77 5.22
C PRO A 141 10.47 -25.73 4.65
N SER A 142 10.32 -27.02 4.92
CA SER A 142 10.96 -28.03 4.08
C SER A 142 10.62 -27.70 2.62
N SER A 143 11.55 -27.96 1.70
CA SER A 143 11.52 -27.55 0.29
C SER A 143 10.19 -27.79 -0.47
N ALA A 144 9.26 -28.57 0.08
CA ALA A 144 7.93 -28.85 -0.43
C ALA A 144 6.88 -27.75 -0.22
N VAL A 145 7.12 -26.70 0.59
CA VAL A 145 6.16 -25.59 0.79
C VAL A 145 6.75 -24.24 0.33
N ARG A 146 7.58 -24.27 -0.72
CA ARG A 146 8.05 -23.04 -1.40
C ARG A 146 6.97 -22.37 -2.26
N ASP A 147 5.84 -23.04 -2.48
CA ASP A 147 4.78 -22.56 -3.37
C ASP A 147 3.75 -21.63 -2.69
N SER A 148 3.84 -21.41 -1.38
CA SER A 148 3.06 -20.36 -0.70
C SER A 148 3.92 -19.10 -0.55
N ILE A 149 3.88 -18.31 -1.60
CA ILE A 149 4.61 -17.06 -1.80
C ILE A 149 4.32 -16.08 -0.64
N SER A 150 5.38 -15.66 0.05
CA SER A 150 5.32 -14.84 1.28
C SER A 150 5.80 -13.41 1.03
N GLY A 151 4.99 -12.43 1.44
CA GLY A 151 5.50 -11.08 1.71
C GLY A 151 6.21 -11.10 3.05
N THR A 152 7.53 -10.91 3.08
CA THR A 152 8.30 -11.02 4.32
C THR A 152 8.06 -9.79 5.19
N TRP A 153 7.32 -9.96 6.28
CA TRP A 153 7.37 -9.02 7.39
C TRP A 153 8.74 -9.20 8.03
N ASN A 154 9.59 -8.18 8.00
CA ASN A 154 10.84 -8.09 8.76
C ASN A 154 10.58 -7.63 10.20
N SER A 155 11.45 -8.04 11.14
CA SER A 155 11.28 -7.95 12.60
C SER A 155 10.92 -6.59 13.19
N LYS A 156 11.21 -5.49 12.48
CA LYS A 156 11.08 -4.11 12.97
C LYS A 156 10.95 -3.12 11.81
N THR A 157 9.76 -3.01 11.23
CA THR A 157 9.51 -2.00 10.19
C THR A 157 8.06 -1.54 10.22
N ASP A 158 7.87 -0.23 10.06
CA ASP A 158 6.59 0.33 9.65
C ASP A 158 6.43 0.03 8.14
N TYR A 159 5.34 -0.62 7.77
CA TYR A 159 4.93 -0.87 6.40
C TYR A 159 3.83 0.10 6.02
N TYR A 160 3.89 0.58 4.78
CA TYR A 160 2.80 1.33 4.20
C TYR A 160 2.09 0.47 3.16
N ILE A 161 0.76 0.41 3.21
CA ILE A 161 -0.07 -0.23 2.18
C ILE A 161 -0.78 0.88 1.42
N GLY A 162 -0.61 0.92 0.11
CA GLY A 162 -1.28 1.88 -0.75
C GLY A 162 -2.77 1.58 -0.91
N LEU A 163 -3.58 2.64 -0.89
CA LEU A 163 -5.03 2.60 -1.03
C LEU A 163 -5.51 3.44 -2.21
N ARG A 164 -6.59 2.98 -2.82
CA ARG A 164 -7.38 3.71 -3.80
C ARG A 164 -8.85 3.62 -3.42
N LEU A 165 -9.50 4.76 -3.19
CA LEU A 165 -10.92 4.86 -2.92
C LEU A 165 -11.64 5.42 -4.16
N GLU A 166 -12.68 4.72 -4.59
CA GLU A 166 -13.62 5.20 -5.60
C GLU A 166 -14.82 5.86 -4.90
N LYS A 167 -14.95 7.18 -5.08
CA LYS A 167 -16.03 7.99 -4.48
C LYS A 167 -17.34 7.84 -5.25
N GLN A 168 -18.44 8.32 -4.68
CA GLN A 168 -19.77 8.22 -5.28
C GLN A 168 -19.89 8.93 -6.64
N ASP A 169 -19.12 10.00 -6.84
CA ASP A 169 -19.06 10.77 -8.09
C ASP A 169 -18.05 10.20 -9.11
N ALA A 170 -17.59 8.96 -8.89
CA ALA A 170 -16.54 8.27 -9.65
C ALA A 170 -15.16 8.95 -9.61
N SER A 171 -14.97 9.98 -8.77
CA SER A 171 -13.65 10.52 -8.51
C SER A 171 -12.82 9.53 -7.68
N ILE A 172 -11.50 9.62 -7.82
CA ILE A 172 -10.55 8.70 -7.18
C ILE A 172 -9.74 9.47 -6.16
N SER A 173 -9.71 8.95 -4.93
CA SER A 173 -8.75 9.37 -3.90
C SER A 173 -7.71 8.29 -3.70
N TYR A 174 -6.46 8.71 -3.52
CA TYR A 174 -5.36 7.81 -3.18
C TYR A 174 -4.92 8.02 -1.74
N GLY A 175 -4.39 6.98 -1.12
CA GLY A 175 -4.00 7.03 0.28
C GLY A 175 -3.03 5.94 0.68
N TRP A 176 -2.78 5.84 1.98
CA TRP A 176 -1.99 4.75 2.56
C TRP A 176 -2.44 4.42 3.99
N ILE A 177 -2.12 3.21 4.42
CA ILE A 177 -2.21 2.74 5.81
C ILE A 177 -0.83 2.39 6.31
N LYS A 178 -0.46 2.90 7.48
CA LYS A 178 0.76 2.55 8.18
C LYS A 178 0.48 1.42 9.18
N LEU A 179 1.08 0.26 8.92
CA LEU A 179 1.09 -0.90 9.79
C LEU A 179 2.45 -1.04 10.46
N SER A 180 2.48 -1.29 11.76
CA SER A 180 3.70 -1.52 12.53
C SER A 180 3.74 -2.95 13.00
N VAL A 181 4.90 -3.60 12.83
CA VAL A 181 5.14 -4.96 13.29
C VAL A 181 6.31 -4.96 14.25
N SER A 182 6.06 -5.36 15.49
CA SER A 182 7.08 -5.43 16.55
C SER A 182 7.31 -6.86 17.00
N ASN A 183 8.56 -7.33 16.90
CA ASN A 183 9.00 -8.67 17.31
C ASN A 183 8.14 -9.81 16.73
N TYR A 184 7.54 -9.57 15.56
CA TYR A 184 6.60 -10.48 14.89
C TYR A 184 5.36 -10.88 15.70
N ASN A 185 5.13 -10.32 16.88
CA ASN A 185 4.04 -10.72 17.79
C ASN A 185 3.06 -9.59 18.07
N LEU A 186 3.35 -8.39 17.58
CA LEU A 186 2.54 -7.21 17.76
C LEU A 186 2.33 -6.57 16.40
N LEU A 187 1.07 -6.48 15.99
CA LEU A 187 0.62 -5.72 14.85
C LEU A 187 -0.20 -4.52 15.31
N GLU A 188 0.16 -3.34 14.82
CA GLU A 188 -0.55 -2.09 15.12
C GLU A 188 -0.91 -1.40 13.80
N VAL A 189 -2.15 -0.96 13.68
CA VAL A 189 -2.52 0.08 12.72
C VAL A 189 -2.22 1.41 13.38
N LYS A 190 -1.27 2.18 12.84
CA LYS A 190 -0.83 3.45 13.45
C LYS A 190 -1.54 4.66 12.87
N GLU A 191 -1.58 4.74 11.55
CA GLU A 191 -1.98 5.96 10.83
C GLU A 191 -2.62 5.59 9.49
N THR A 192 -3.59 6.38 9.04
CA THR A 192 -4.12 6.34 7.67
C THR A 192 -4.09 7.75 7.09
N ALA A 193 -3.88 7.83 5.79
CA ALA A 193 -4.02 9.07 5.04
C ALA A 193 -4.77 8.82 3.75
N LEU A 194 -5.66 9.72 3.38
CA LEU A 194 -6.43 9.69 2.15
C LEU A 194 -6.46 11.09 1.53
N GLN A 195 -6.23 11.19 0.24
CA GLN A 195 -6.37 12.46 -0.48
C GLN A 195 -7.81 12.97 -0.41
N ARG A 196 -7.97 14.26 -0.07
CA ARG A 196 -9.29 14.91 -0.02
C ARG A 196 -9.97 14.98 -1.37
#